data_AF-A0A7W6AKA4-F1
#
_entry.id   AF-A0A7W6AKA4-F1
#
_cell.length_a   1.000
_cell.length_b   1.000
_cell.length_c   1.000
_cell.angle_alpha   90.00
_cell.angle_beta   90.00
_cell.angle_gamma   90.00
#
_symmetry.space_group_name_H-M   'P 1'
#
loop_
_entity.id
_entity.type
_entity.pdbx_description
1 polymer ?
#
loop_
_entity_poly.entity_id
_entity_poly.type
_entity_poly.pdbx_seq_one_letter_code
_entity_poly.pdbx_strand_id
1 'polypeptide(L)'
;MPRGQHGKGYNTAKATPQHNATIPKEVPLSPKKRNKVPDVQTKGVRWYVCTTAPQQELRAAESLRRIKLDPPLLAYVPCEFEWKRMKRANLKMPLREFQRPRMRHYLFVGVTGGMTDEVLAAMRERDVEGRNVHRLVGILGAGNGKPLRLNDCGREWIAGLAEAESSGLANVTGASLGINDAVRLTGGPFSMFTARLVAIDSDKSEAVVELSLMGRGTEIRIGLEDLEKVA
;
A
#
# COMPACT_ATOMS: atom_id res chain seq x y z
N MET A 1 -56.58 -29.55 -10.32
CA MET A 1 -55.33 -28.77 -10.50
C MET A 1 -54.30 -29.31 -9.51
N PRO A 2 -53.14 -29.82 -9.94
CA PRO A 2 -52.19 -30.46 -9.03
C PRO A 2 -51.38 -29.40 -8.28
N ARG A 3 -51.27 -29.57 -6.96
CA ARG A 3 -50.38 -28.78 -6.09
C ARG A 3 -48.94 -29.21 -6.36
N GLY A 4 -48.08 -28.25 -6.73
CA GLY A 4 -46.65 -28.47 -6.88
C GLY A 4 -46.03 -28.95 -5.56
N GLN A 5 -45.62 -30.22 -5.53
CA GLN A 5 -44.54 -30.68 -4.67
C GLN A 5 -43.28 -29.90 -5.05
N HIS A 6 -42.38 -29.66 -4.08
CA HIS A 6 -41.12 -28.90 -4.21
C HIS A 6 -41.17 -27.42 -3.82
N GLY A 7 -41.73 -27.12 -2.64
CA GLY A 7 -41.38 -25.94 -1.86
C GLY A 7 -40.35 -26.28 -0.76
N LYS A 8 -39.19 -26.86 -1.09
CA LYS A 8 -38.10 -26.98 -0.09
C LYS A 8 -37.38 -25.64 -0.04
N GLY A 9 -37.65 -24.88 1.03
CA GLY A 9 -37.05 -23.57 1.27
C GLY A 9 -35.53 -23.64 1.34
N TYR A 10 -34.87 -22.98 0.41
CA TYR A 10 -33.42 -22.72 0.42
C TYR A 10 -33.02 -21.59 1.38
N ASN A 11 -33.84 -21.28 2.39
CA ASN A 11 -33.62 -20.16 3.31
C ASN A 11 -33.08 -20.56 4.70
N THR A 12 -32.73 -21.84 4.89
CA THR A 12 -32.27 -22.38 6.19
C THR A 12 -30.83 -22.88 6.18
N ALA A 13 -30.07 -22.63 5.10
CA ALA A 13 -28.64 -22.94 5.07
C ALA A 13 -27.88 -22.00 6.02
N LYS A 14 -27.85 -22.33 7.32
CA LYS A 14 -26.94 -21.73 8.28
C LYS A 14 -25.54 -22.23 7.94
N ALA A 15 -24.63 -21.30 7.65
CA ALA A 15 -23.21 -21.62 7.47
C ALA A 15 -22.71 -22.41 8.69
N THR A 16 -22.33 -23.67 8.49
CA THR A 16 -21.76 -24.49 9.56
C THR A 16 -20.37 -23.96 9.92
N PRO A 17 -19.96 -23.98 11.20
CA PRO A 17 -18.64 -23.50 11.64
C PRO A 17 -17.46 -24.14 10.90
N GLN A 18 -17.66 -25.36 10.38
CA GLN A 18 -16.70 -26.09 9.55
C GLN A 18 -16.36 -25.37 8.22
N HIS A 19 -17.27 -24.57 7.66
CA HIS A 19 -16.98 -23.77 6.45
C HIS A 19 -16.10 -22.54 6.73
N ASN A 20 -16.06 -22.05 7.97
CA ASN A 20 -15.23 -20.89 8.35
C ASN A 20 -13.83 -21.28 8.84
N ALA A 21 -13.60 -22.55 9.19
CA ALA A 21 -12.31 -23.02 9.69
C ALA A 21 -11.20 -23.05 8.62
N THR A 22 -11.58 -23.14 7.34
CA THR A 22 -10.62 -23.23 6.22
C THR A 22 -10.20 -21.86 5.69
N ILE A 23 -10.80 -20.76 6.16
CA ILE A 23 -10.45 -19.42 5.69
C ILE A 23 -9.20 -18.94 6.46
N PRO A 24 -8.04 -18.79 5.79
CA PRO A 24 -6.82 -18.35 6.46
C PRO A 24 -7.04 -16.98 7.10
N LYS A 25 -6.64 -16.83 8.36
CA LYS A 25 -6.84 -15.58 9.12
C LYS A 25 -6.13 -14.39 8.47
N GLU A 26 -4.97 -14.66 7.86
CA GLU A 26 -4.11 -13.69 7.19
C GLU A 26 -3.77 -14.19 5.79
N VAL A 27 -3.83 -13.30 4.82
CA VAL A 27 -3.50 -13.57 3.42
C VAL A 27 -2.47 -12.53 2.98
N PRO A 28 -1.17 -12.88 2.97
CA PRO A 28 -0.13 -11.99 2.50
C PRO A 28 -0.23 -11.76 0.99
N LEU A 29 0.38 -10.68 0.52
CA LEU A 29 0.49 -10.39 -0.90
C LEU A 29 1.39 -11.42 -1.56
N SER A 30 0.99 -11.95 -2.71
CA SER A 30 1.83 -12.94 -3.40
C SER A 30 3.14 -12.30 -3.89
N PRO A 31 4.28 -13.02 -3.85
CA PRO A 31 5.57 -12.47 -4.28
C PRO A 31 5.57 -11.91 -5.71
N LYS A 32 4.75 -12.50 -6.60
CA LYS A 32 4.60 -12.02 -7.99
C LYS A 32 3.90 -10.65 -8.09
N LYS A 33 3.01 -10.34 -7.14
CA LYS A 33 2.27 -9.06 -7.09
C LYS A 33 3.00 -8.00 -6.29
N ARG A 34 3.98 -8.41 -5.48
CA ARG A 34 4.79 -7.50 -4.69
C ARG A 34 5.67 -6.64 -5.58
N ASN A 35 5.87 -5.39 -5.17
CA ASN A 35 6.80 -4.49 -5.82
C ASN A 35 8.20 -5.11 -5.84
N LYS A 36 8.92 -4.92 -6.95
CA LYS A 36 10.31 -5.31 -7.06
C LYS A 36 11.16 -4.12 -6.67
N VAL A 37 11.86 -4.23 -5.54
CA VAL A 37 12.83 -3.23 -5.10
C VAL A 37 14.13 -3.44 -5.89
N PRO A 38 14.56 -2.48 -6.71
CA PRO A 38 15.86 -2.57 -7.39
C PRO A 38 17.00 -2.21 -6.44
N ASP A 39 18.22 -2.58 -6.82
CA ASP A 39 19.40 -2.03 -6.17
C ASP A 39 19.55 -0.55 -6.54
N VAL A 40 19.32 0.33 -5.56
CA VAL A 40 19.37 1.79 -5.76
C VAL A 40 20.81 2.30 -5.87
N GLN A 41 21.76 1.57 -5.30
CA GLN A 41 23.18 1.98 -5.18
C GLN A 41 24.05 1.45 -6.31
N THR A 42 23.45 0.88 -7.36
CA THR A 42 24.18 0.38 -8.52
C THR A 42 25.07 1.47 -9.13
N LYS A 43 26.36 1.15 -9.30
CA LYS A 43 27.38 2.08 -9.83
C LYS A 43 27.02 2.56 -11.23
N GLY A 44 27.20 3.85 -11.48
CA GLY A 44 26.97 4.46 -12.80
C GLY A 44 25.49 4.74 -13.13
N VAL A 45 24.56 4.40 -12.23
CA VAL A 45 23.13 4.71 -12.39
C VAL A 45 22.84 6.13 -11.92
N ARG A 46 22.12 6.88 -12.76
CA ARG A 46 21.56 8.19 -12.41
C ARG A 46 20.06 8.08 -12.25
N TRP A 47 19.54 8.58 -11.14
CA TRP A 47 18.12 8.52 -10.82
C TRP A 47 17.39 9.78 -11.26
N TYR A 48 16.16 9.60 -11.75
CA TYR A 48 15.27 10.64 -12.26
C TYR A 48 13.86 10.44 -11.69
N VAL A 49 13.12 11.53 -11.52
CA VAL A 49 11.72 11.49 -11.06
C VAL A 49 10.79 11.54 -12.27
N CYS A 50 9.85 10.61 -12.34
CA CYS A 50 8.80 10.57 -13.34
C CYS A 50 7.43 10.72 -12.69
N THR A 51 6.50 11.36 -13.39
CA THR A 51 5.11 11.49 -12.98
C THR A 51 4.22 10.53 -13.76
N THR A 52 3.18 10.02 -13.10
CA THR A 52 2.23 9.06 -13.66
C THR A 52 0.80 9.45 -13.36
N ALA A 53 -0.12 8.86 -14.12
CA ALA A 53 -1.53 8.96 -13.83
C ALA A 53 -1.84 8.30 -12.46
N PRO A 54 -2.87 8.80 -11.73
CA PRO A 54 -3.27 8.25 -10.44
C PRO A 54 -3.39 6.72 -10.46
N GLN A 55 -2.81 6.04 -9.46
CA GLN A 55 -2.92 4.58 -9.27
C GLN A 55 -2.29 3.72 -10.38
N GLN A 56 -1.49 4.32 -11.27
CA GLN A 56 -0.78 3.62 -12.34
C GLN A 56 0.70 3.41 -12.04
N GLU A 57 1.20 3.85 -10.88
CA GLU A 57 2.63 3.89 -10.53
C GLU A 57 3.29 2.51 -10.69
N LEU A 58 2.69 1.48 -10.10
CA LEU A 58 3.21 0.10 -10.14
C LEU A 58 3.21 -0.49 -11.55
N ARG A 59 2.15 -0.21 -12.33
CA ARG A 59 2.03 -0.69 -13.71
C ARG A 59 2.99 0.04 -14.64
N ALA A 60 3.21 1.33 -14.41
CA ALA A 60 4.20 2.12 -15.12
C ALA A 60 5.61 1.58 -14.85
N ALA A 61 5.96 1.33 -13.59
CA ALA A 61 7.24 0.74 -13.23
C ALA A 61 7.46 -0.65 -13.84
N GLU A 62 6.42 -1.51 -13.87
CA GLU A 62 6.50 -2.80 -14.56
C GLU A 62 6.70 -2.64 -16.07
N SER A 63 6.01 -1.68 -16.70
CA SER A 63 6.15 -1.40 -18.13
C SER A 63 7.55 -0.90 -18.48
N LEU A 64 8.11 0.02 -17.68
CA LEU A 64 9.46 0.55 -17.88
C LEU A 64 10.54 -0.54 -17.79
N ARG A 65 10.39 -1.48 -16.85
CA ARG A 65 11.33 -2.63 -16.73
C ARG A 65 11.27 -3.59 -17.92
N ARG A 66 10.22 -3.54 -18.73
CA ARG A 66 10.07 -4.38 -19.93
C ARG A 66 10.66 -3.74 -21.18
N ILE A 67 11.07 -2.47 -21.12
CA ILE A 67 11.74 -1.81 -22.24
C ILE A 67 13.06 -2.55 -22.50
N LYS A 68 13.25 -2.94 -23.76
CA LYS A 68 14.46 -3.66 -24.22
C LYS A 68 15.58 -2.66 -24.52
N LEU A 69 16.18 -2.12 -23.46
CA LEU A 69 17.41 -1.33 -23.54
C LEU A 69 18.57 -2.15 -22.96
N ASP A 70 19.77 -1.93 -23.51
CA ASP A 70 21.01 -2.49 -22.97
C ASP A 70 21.94 -1.34 -22.56
N PRO A 71 22.13 -1.09 -21.25
CA PRO A 71 21.58 -1.82 -20.10
C PRO A 71 20.10 -1.51 -19.80
N PRO A 72 19.38 -2.40 -19.09
CA PRO A 72 17.96 -2.21 -18.78
C PRO A 72 17.74 -1.08 -17.77
N LEU A 73 16.57 -0.45 -17.86
CA LEU A 73 16.15 0.59 -16.93
C LEU A 73 15.78 0.00 -15.57
N LEU A 74 16.20 0.69 -14.51
CA LEU A 74 15.73 0.42 -13.17
C LEU A 74 14.49 1.29 -12.91
N ALA A 75 13.40 0.69 -12.45
CA ALA A 75 12.23 1.45 -12.01
C ALA A 75 11.93 1.11 -10.55
N TYR A 76 11.64 2.13 -9.75
CA TYR A 76 11.32 1.99 -8.34
C TYR A 76 10.11 2.85 -7.98
N VAL A 77 9.17 2.24 -7.26
CA VAL A 77 8.00 2.91 -6.67
C VAL A 77 8.04 2.57 -5.19
N PRO A 78 8.39 3.52 -4.30
CA PRO A 78 8.40 3.25 -2.87
C PRO A 78 6.99 2.85 -2.42
N CYS A 79 6.90 1.70 -1.77
CA CYS A 79 5.63 1.17 -1.30
C CYS A 79 5.59 1.02 0.21
N GLU A 80 4.40 1.18 0.76
CA GLU A 80 4.04 0.79 2.12
C GLU A 80 3.10 -0.40 2.05
N PHE A 81 3.16 -1.25 3.07
CA PHE A 81 2.31 -2.43 3.18
C PHE A 81 1.37 -2.26 4.36
N GLU A 82 0.07 -2.29 4.09
CA GLU A 82 -0.96 -2.18 5.11
C GLU A 82 -1.72 -3.49 5.23
N TRP A 83 -1.90 -3.98 6.46
CA TRP A 83 -2.79 -5.10 6.71
C TRP A 83 -4.20 -4.59 6.97
N LYS A 84 -5.16 -4.95 6.10
CA LYS A 84 -6.56 -4.51 6.20
C LYS A 84 -7.53 -5.68 6.10
N ARG A 85 -8.54 -5.65 6.97
CA ARG A 85 -9.69 -6.55 6.90
C ARG A 85 -10.77 -5.88 6.06
N MET A 86 -11.15 -6.48 4.94
CA MET A 86 -12.26 -5.97 4.14
C MET A 86 -13.57 -6.19 4.90
N LYS A 87 -14.35 -5.14 5.17
CA LYS A 87 -15.71 -5.27 5.71
C LYS A 87 -16.64 -5.71 4.58
N ARG A 88 -17.14 -6.94 4.61
CA ARG A 88 -18.30 -7.39 3.84
C ARG A 88 -19.35 -7.86 4.83
N ALA A 89 -20.61 -7.50 4.56
CA ALA A 89 -21.78 -7.73 5.40
C ALA A 89 -21.66 -8.98 6.29
N ASN A 90 -21.74 -8.78 7.62
CA ASN A 90 -21.71 -9.78 8.71
C ASN A 90 -20.67 -10.93 8.62
N LEU A 91 -19.75 -10.92 7.65
CA LEU A 91 -18.79 -11.99 7.40
C LEU A 91 -17.40 -11.54 7.86
N LYS A 92 -16.79 -12.34 8.74
CA LYS A 92 -15.42 -12.12 9.21
C LYS A 92 -14.44 -12.47 8.09
N MET A 93 -14.08 -11.48 7.29
CA MET A 93 -13.11 -11.62 6.19
C MET A 93 -11.69 -11.79 6.74
N PRO A 94 -10.80 -12.46 5.97
CA PRO A 94 -9.40 -12.54 6.34
C PRO A 94 -8.72 -11.18 6.27
N LEU A 95 -7.71 -10.99 7.12
CA LEU A 95 -6.80 -9.85 7.06
C LEU A 95 -5.95 -10.00 5.80
N ARG A 96 -5.94 -8.98 4.94
CA ARG A 96 -5.19 -9.01 3.68
C ARG A 96 -4.11 -7.94 3.71
N GLU A 97 -2.92 -8.29 3.25
CA GLU A 97 -1.86 -7.33 3.01
C GLU A 97 -2.16 -6.54 1.73
N PHE A 98 -2.08 -5.22 1.81
CA PHE A 98 -2.24 -4.29 0.69
C PHE A 98 -0.96 -3.50 0.52
N GLN A 99 -0.41 -3.55 -0.68
CA GLN A 99 0.67 -2.66 -1.06
C GLN A 99 0.11 -1.36 -1.63
N ARG A 100 0.68 -0.23 -1.23
CA ARG A 100 0.28 1.10 -1.68
C ARG A 100 1.52 1.94 -1.98
N PRO A 101 1.57 2.66 -3.11
CA PRO A 101 2.63 3.64 -3.34
C PRO A 101 2.63 4.69 -2.23
N ARG A 102 3.78 4.88 -1.58
CA ARG A 102 3.99 5.90 -0.55
C ARG A 102 3.84 7.31 -1.12
N MET A 103 4.25 7.48 -2.38
CA MET A 103 4.13 8.72 -3.13
C MET A 103 3.20 8.51 -4.31
N ARG A 104 2.02 9.13 -4.24
CA ARG A 104 1.06 9.10 -5.35
C ARG A 104 1.61 9.90 -6.52
N HIS A 105 1.35 9.43 -7.74
CA HIS A 105 1.78 10.04 -9.00
C HIS A 105 3.28 10.04 -9.28
N TYR A 106 4.14 9.63 -8.35
CA TYR A 106 5.58 9.67 -8.54
C TYR A 106 6.18 8.27 -8.61
N LEU A 107 7.18 8.13 -9.49
CA LEU A 107 8.07 6.97 -9.52
C LEU A 107 9.49 7.42 -9.85
N PHE A 108 10.45 6.57 -9.52
CA PHE A 108 11.87 6.82 -9.75
C PHE A 108 12.40 5.88 -10.84
N VAL A 109 13.19 6.44 -11.75
CA VAL A 109 13.83 5.69 -12.84
C VAL A 109 15.33 5.87 -12.75
N GLY A 110 16.05 4.76 -12.63
CA GLY A 110 17.49 4.68 -12.71
C GLY A 110 17.93 4.35 -14.13
N VAL A 111 18.79 5.19 -14.69
CA VAL A 111 19.38 5.02 -16.02
C VAL A 111 20.88 4.94 -15.89
N THR A 112 21.47 3.83 -16.33
CA THR A 112 22.93 3.65 -16.37
C THR A 112 23.55 4.58 -17.41
N GLY A 113 24.61 5.31 -17.04
CA GLY A 113 25.23 6.32 -17.93
C GLY A 113 24.47 7.65 -18.01
N GLY A 114 23.21 7.67 -17.57
CA GLY A 114 22.35 8.86 -17.55
C GLY A 114 21.34 8.89 -18.70
N MET A 115 20.49 9.92 -18.66
CA MET A 115 19.39 10.07 -19.61
C MET A 115 19.89 10.50 -20.99
N THR A 116 19.84 9.59 -21.96
CA THR A 116 20.12 9.85 -23.39
C THR A 116 18.81 10.08 -24.17
N ASP A 117 18.93 10.59 -25.39
CA ASP A 117 17.75 10.83 -26.25
C ASP A 117 17.05 9.53 -26.65
N GLU A 118 17.80 8.43 -26.82
CA GLU A 118 17.25 7.10 -27.08
C GLU A 118 16.41 6.60 -25.91
N VAL A 119 16.92 6.73 -24.68
CA VAL A 119 16.17 6.36 -23.46
C VAL A 119 14.93 7.24 -23.33
N LEU A 120 15.04 8.54 -23.61
CA LEU A 120 13.90 9.45 -23.55
C LEU A 120 12.83 9.12 -24.59
N ALA A 121 13.24 8.80 -25.82
CA ALA A 121 12.34 8.37 -26.87
C ALA A 121 11.61 7.08 -26.49
N ALA A 122 12.34 6.09 -25.94
CA ALA A 122 11.76 4.85 -25.44
C ALA A 122 10.74 5.11 -24.32
N MET A 123 11.10 5.91 -23.30
CA MET A 123 10.17 6.26 -22.21
C MET A 123 8.94 7.05 -22.69
N ARG A 124 9.06 7.78 -23.80
CA ARG A 124 7.99 8.61 -24.39
C ARG A 124 7.21 7.90 -25.49
N GLU A 125 7.48 6.62 -25.75
CA GLU A 125 6.79 5.82 -26.76
C GLU A 125 5.27 5.98 -26.65
N ARG A 126 4.62 6.14 -27.80
CA ARG A 126 3.18 6.38 -27.93
C ARG A 126 2.50 5.23 -28.64
N ASP A 127 1.30 4.88 -28.16
CA ASP A 127 0.42 3.93 -28.86
C ASP A 127 -0.23 4.59 -30.09
N VAL A 128 -1.00 3.80 -30.85
CA VAL A 128 -1.74 4.27 -32.03
C VAL A 128 -2.76 5.39 -31.71
N GLU A 129 -3.16 5.53 -30.45
CA GLU A 129 -4.07 6.58 -29.96
C GLU A 129 -3.31 7.80 -29.40
N GLY A 130 -1.97 7.83 -29.49
CA GLY A 130 -1.14 8.92 -29.00
C GLY A 130 -0.91 8.95 -27.48
N ARG A 131 -1.33 7.90 -26.75
CA ARG A 131 -1.13 7.78 -25.30
C ARG A 131 0.23 7.19 -25.01
N ASN A 132 0.83 7.57 -23.88
CA ASN A 132 2.12 7.00 -23.49
C ASN A 132 1.96 5.51 -23.12
N VAL A 133 2.73 4.66 -23.78
CA VAL A 133 2.70 3.19 -23.59
C VAL A 133 3.03 2.82 -22.14
N HIS A 134 3.94 3.58 -21.52
CA HIS A 134 4.42 3.34 -20.16
C HIS A 134 3.62 4.08 -19.08
N ARG A 135 2.50 4.73 -19.45
CA ARG A 135 1.60 5.45 -18.52
C ARG A 135 2.27 6.60 -17.78
N LEU A 136 3.38 7.11 -18.34
CA LEU A 136 4.03 8.31 -17.86
C LEU A 136 3.24 9.53 -18.31
N VAL A 137 3.07 10.48 -17.40
CA VAL A 137 2.53 11.81 -17.68
C VAL A 137 3.68 12.75 -18.05
N GLY A 138 4.79 12.66 -17.33
CA GLY A 138 5.96 13.49 -17.56
C GLY A 138 7.20 12.99 -16.84
N ILE A 139 8.32 13.65 -17.13
CA ILE A 139 9.59 13.45 -16.44
C ILE A 139 9.93 14.81 -15.83
N LEU A 140 10.25 14.82 -14.54
CA LEU A 140 10.60 16.06 -13.86
C LEU A 140 11.88 16.61 -14.49
N GLY A 141 11.82 17.85 -14.96
CA GLY A 141 12.91 18.49 -15.69
C GLY A 141 13.27 19.84 -15.09
N ALA A 142 14.43 20.34 -15.47
CA ALA A 142 14.77 21.74 -15.28
C ALA A 142 13.98 22.62 -16.27
N GLY A 143 13.99 23.94 -16.08
CA GLY A 143 13.24 24.89 -16.92
C GLY A 143 13.57 24.83 -18.42
N ASN A 144 14.64 24.14 -18.82
CA ASN A 144 15.02 23.88 -20.21
C ASN A 144 14.41 22.60 -20.80
N GLY A 145 13.48 21.94 -20.09
CA GLY A 145 12.82 20.71 -20.54
C GLY A 145 13.68 19.44 -20.47
N LYS A 146 14.94 19.54 -19.99
CA LYS A 146 15.81 18.38 -19.80
C LYS A 146 15.50 17.70 -18.45
N PRO A 147 15.48 16.36 -18.41
CA PRO A 147 15.26 15.61 -17.18
C PRO A 147 16.24 15.99 -16.08
N LEU A 148 15.70 16.23 -14.88
CA LEU A 148 16.48 16.60 -13.70
C LEU A 148 16.94 15.34 -12.99
N ARG A 149 18.26 15.19 -12.88
CA ARG A 149 18.86 14.11 -12.07
C ARG A 149 18.65 14.40 -10.59
N LEU A 150 18.40 13.36 -9.80
CA LEU A 150 18.49 13.47 -8.35
C LEU A 150 19.94 13.76 -7.92
N ASN A 151 20.07 14.53 -6.84
CA ASN A 151 21.33 14.73 -6.13
C ASN A 151 21.65 13.51 -5.26
N ASP A 152 22.87 13.47 -4.70
CA ASP A 152 23.31 12.35 -3.86
C ASP A 152 22.43 12.17 -2.61
N CYS A 153 22.01 13.27 -1.98
CA CYS A 153 21.07 13.24 -0.85
C CYS A 153 19.73 12.57 -1.23
N GLY A 154 19.18 12.90 -2.40
CA GLY A 154 17.97 12.26 -2.91
C GLY A 154 18.17 10.78 -3.24
N ARG A 155 19.36 10.39 -3.72
CA ARG A 155 19.71 8.97 -3.94
C ARG A 155 19.77 8.20 -2.62
N GLU A 156 20.43 8.75 -1.61
CA GLU A 156 20.51 8.15 -0.27
C GLU A 156 19.14 8.00 0.35
N TRP A 157 18.28 9.00 0.20
CA TRP A 157 16.90 8.94 0.67
C TRP A 157 16.10 7.81 0.01
N ILE A 158 16.19 7.66 -1.32
CA ILE A 158 15.53 6.54 -2.03
C ILE A 158 16.10 5.19 -1.58
N ALA A 159 17.41 5.11 -1.36
CA ALA A 159 18.04 3.88 -0.88
C ALA A 159 17.53 3.47 0.51
N GLY A 160 17.37 4.43 1.43
CA GLY A 160 16.75 4.18 2.73
C GLY A 160 15.31 3.67 2.63
N LEU A 161 14.52 4.18 1.66
CA LEU A 161 13.18 3.67 1.39
C LEU A 161 13.20 2.23 0.87
N ALA A 162 14.12 1.92 -0.05
CA ALA A 162 14.29 0.59 -0.62
C ALA A 162 14.72 -0.44 0.44
N GLU A 163 15.61 -0.05 1.36
CA GLU A 163 16.05 -0.87 2.48
C GLU A 163 14.92 -1.11 3.49
N ALA A 164 14.15 -0.06 3.83
CA ALA A 164 12.99 -0.18 4.70
C ALA A 164 11.90 -1.10 4.10
N GLU A 165 11.70 -1.05 2.78
CA GLU A 165 10.77 -1.92 2.06
C GLU A 165 11.22 -3.38 2.08
N SER A 166 12.52 -3.63 1.87
CA SER A 166 13.12 -4.97 1.82
C SER A 166 13.20 -5.64 3.19
N SER A 167 13.46 -4.85 4.25
CA SER A 167 13.50 -5.32 5.65
C SER A 167 12.12 -5.48 6.29
N GLY A 168 11.04 -5.03 5.62
CA GLY A 168 9.68 -5.08 6.15
C GLY A 168 9.34 -3.96 7.14
N LEU A 169 10.24 -2.99 7.36
CA LEU A 169 9.96 -1.79 8.14
C LEU A 169 8.93 -0.86 7.47
N ALA A 170 8.71 -1.02 6.15
CA ALA A 170 7.65 -0.32 5.42
C ALA A 170 6.23 -0.88 5.70
N ASN A 171 6.10 -1.87 6.58
CA ASN A 171 4.80 -2.40 7.00
C ASN A 171 4.12 -1.41 7.96
N VAL A 172 3.08 -0.73 7.48
CA VAL A 172 2.18 0.08 8.27
C VAL A 172 1.12 -0.85 8.86
N THR A 173 1.41 -1.42 10.03
CA THR A 173 0.36 -1.98 10.88
C THR A 173 -0.49 -0.83 11.40
N GLY A 174 -1.75 -0.78 10.98
CA GLY A 174 -2.80 0.10 11.54
C GLY A 174 -2.36 1.53 11.87
N ALA A 175 -2.27 2.41 10.87
CA ALA A 175 -2.23 3.87 11.03
C ALA A 175 -1.44 4.39 12.24
N SER A 176 -0.10 4.33 12.21
CA SER A 176 0.86 4.92 13.19
C SER A 176 0.19 5.61 14.39
N LEU A 177 -0.32 4.80 15.31
CA LEU A 177 -0.98 5.27 16.51
C LEU A 177 0.13 5.71 17.46
N GLY A 178 0.18 7.00 17.77
CA GLY A 178 1.08 7.57 18.76
C GLY A 178 0.42 7.60 20.13
N ILE A 179 1.22 7.42 21.19
CA ILE A 179 0.76 7.67 22.56
C ILE A 179 0.22 9.11 22.63
N ASN A 180 -0.93 9.29 23.28
CA ASN A 180 -1.76 10.51 23.33
C ASN A 180 -2.57 10.87 22.08
N ASP A 181 -2.55 10.07 21.01
CA ASP A 181 -3.44 10.29 19.87
C ASP A 181 -4.92 10.14 20.28
N ALA A 182 -5.77 10.97 19.68
CA ALA A 182 -7.21 10.78 19.73
C ALA A 182 -7.60 9.63 18.79
N VAL A 183 -8.28 8.63 19.34
CA VAL A 183 -8.69 7.42 18.61
C VAL A 183 -10.18 7.19 18.79
N ARG A 184 -10.85 6.77 17.73
CA ARG A 184 -12.24 6.34 17.76
C ARG A 184 -12.27 4.82 17.82
N LEU A 185 -13.04 4.30 18.75
CA LEU A 185 -13.31 2.88 18.88
C LEU A 185 -14.31 2.47 17.79
N THR A 186 -14.00 1.43 17.04
CA THR A 186 -14.82 0.93 15.93
C THR A 186 -15.38 -0.47 16.17
N GLY A 187 -14.97 -1.12 17.26
CA GLY A 187 -15.43 -2.45 17.68
C GLY A 187 -15.87 -2.48 19.14
N GLY A 188 -16.57 -3.55 19.52
CA GLY A 188 -17.01 -3.79 20.90
C GLY A 188 -18.18 -2.91 21.38
N PRO A 189 -18.51 -2.96 22.68
CA PRO A 189 -19.63 -2.22 23.28
C PRO A 189 -19.40 -0.70 23.33
N PHE A 190 -18.15 -0.26 23.16
CA PHE A 190 -17.76 1.13 23.12
C PHE A 190 -17.54 1.64 21.69
N SER A 191 -18.03 0.93 20.67
CA SER A 191 -17.98 1.40 19.29
C SER A 191 -18.60 2.81 19.19
N MET A 192 -17.96 3.70 18.42
CA MET A 192 -18.27 5.14 18.25
C MET A 192 -17.78 6.09 19.33
N PHE A 193 -17.22 5.61 20.45
CA PHE A 193 -16.61 6.49 21.44
C PHE A 193 -15.22 6.96 21.00
N THR A 194 -14.87 8.19 21.36
CA THR A 194 -13.51 8.72 21.22
C THR A 194 -12.76 8.51 22.53
N ALA A 195 -11.54 8.04 22.43
CA ALA A 195 -10.63 7.77 23.54
C ALA A 195 -9.26 8.37 23.25
N ARG A 196 -8.43 8.50 24.28
CA ARG A 196 -7.01 8.86 24.14
C ARG A 196 -6.16 7.60 24.26
N LEU A 197 -5.20 7.43 23.35
CA LEU A 197 -4.29 6.29 23.43
C LEU A 197 -3.28 6.49 24.57
N VAL A 198 -3.18 5.54 25.50
CA VAL A 198 -2.26 5.59 26.65
C VAL A 198 -1.05 4.71 26.43
N ALA A 199 -1.27 3.48 25.96
CA ALA A 199 -0.20 2.51 25.74
C ALA A 199 -0.51 1.60 24.55
N ILE A 200 0.53 1.08 23.90
CA ILE A 200 0.43 0.11 22.81
C ILE A 200 1.29 -1.09 23.17
N ASP A 201 0.69 -2.28 23.15
CA ASP A 201 1.37 -3.56 23.23
C ASP A 201 1.44 -4.15 21.82
N SER A 202 2.56 -3.88 21.14
CA SER A 202 2.82 -4.33 19.77
C SER A 202 2.89 -5.85 19.66
N ASP A 203 3.32 -6.54 20.72
CA ASP A 203 3.51 -8.00 20.73
C ASP A 203 2.17 -8.72 20.78
N LYS A 204 1.18 -8.16 21.50
CA LYS A 204 -0.17 -8.73 21.61
C LYS A 204 -1.19 -8.11 20.66
N SER A 205 -0.78 -7.10 19.90
CA SER A 205 -1.68 -6.29 19.05
C SER A 205 -2.83 -5.64 19.84
N GLU A 206 -2.57 -5.24 21.08
CA GLU A 206 -3.53 -4.60 21.97
C GLU A 206 -3.10 -3.16 22.28
N ALA A 207 -4.06 -2.30 22.57
CA ALA A 207 -3.85 -0.93 23.00
C ALA A 207 -4.64 -0.65 24.28
N VAL A 208 -4.03 0.12 25.17
CA VAL A 208 -4.71 0.71 26.33
C VAL A 208 -5.17 2.09 25.92
N VAL A 209 -6.48 2.32 25.97
CA VAL A 209 -7.09 3.62 25.69
C VAL A 209 -7.84 4.14 26.91
N GLU A 210 -7.74 5.44 27.14
CA GLU A 210 -8.48 6.16 28.17
C GLU A 210 -9.76 6.74 27.57
N LEU A 211 -10.90 6.23 28.02
CA LEU A 211 -12.23 6.73 27.71
C LEU A 211 -12.69 7.71 28.77
N SER A 212 -13.25 8.85 28.36
CA SER A 212 -13.95 9.74 29.29
C SER A 212 -15.40 9.27 29.45
N LEU A 213 -15.67 8.53 30.52
CA LEU A 213 -17.02 8.07 30.87
C LEU A 213 -17.50 8.87 32.08
N MET A 214 -18.59 9.64 31.91
CA MET A 214 -19.22 10.40 33.00
C MET A 214 -18.26 11.35 33.75
N GLY A 215 -17.29 11.94 33.03
CA GLY A 215 -16.29 12.85 33.62
C GLY A 215 -15.15 12.15 34.36
N ARG A 216 -15.00 10.82 34.25
CA ARG A 216 -13.87 10.05 34.77
C ARG A 216 -13.13 9.34 33.64
N GLY A 217 -11.80 9.38 33.66
CA GLY A 217 -10.94 8.59 32.77
C GLY A 217 -11.00 7.11 33.15
N THR A 218 -11.42 6.26 32.22
CA THR A 218 -11.47 4.81 32.39
C THR A 218 -10.56 4.17 31.35
N GLU A 219 -9.53 3.46 31.80
CA GLU A 219 -8.63 2.71 30.93
C GLU A 219 -9.25 1.39 30.52
N ILE A 220 -9.27 1.12 29.21
CA ILE A 220 -9.72 -0.16 28.67
C ILE A 220 -8.68 -0.72 27.71
N ARG A 221 -8.60 -2.05 27.62
CA ARG A 221 -7.80 -2.75 26.61
C ARG A 221 -8.66 -3.06 25.40
N ILE A 222 -8.18 -2.71 24.23
CA ILE A 222 -8.85 -2.97 22.96
C ILE A 222 -7.83 -3.40 21.90
N GLY A 223 -8.24 -4.24 20.95
CA GLY A 223 -7.39 -4.62 19.84
C GLY A 223 -7.02 -3.38 18.99
N LEU A 224 -5.77 -3.31 18.54
CA LEU A 224 -5.30 -2.24 17.65
C LEU A 224 -6.15 -2.16 16.37
N GLU A 225 -6.77 -3.27 15.94
CA GLU A 225 -7.64 -3.32 14.78
C GLU A 225 -8.99 -2.62 14.96
N ASP A 226 -9.44 -2.45 16.20
CA ASP A 226 -10.70 -1.81 16.54
C ASP A 226 -10.51 -0.32 16.83
N LEU A 227 -9.32 0.22 16.59
CA LEU A 227 -8.98 1.63 16.70
C LEU A 227 -8.87 2.30 15.34
N GLU A 228 -9.43 3.51 15.26
CA GLU A 228 -9.29 4.40 14.11
C GLU A 228 -8.80 5.75 14.60
N LYS A 229 -7.65 6.24 14.09
CA LYS A 229 -7.15 7.56 14.47
C LYS A 229 -8.14 8.65 14.06
N VAL A 230 -8.50 9.52 15.00
CA VAL A 230 -9.24 10.75 14.75
C VAL A 230 -8.20 11.84 14.54
N ALA A 231 -8.24 12.48 13.37
CA ALA A 231 -7.33 13.57 13.02
C ALA A 231 -7.47 14.77 13.96
#